data_AF-A0A395CTJ6-F1
#
_entry.id   AF-A0A395CTJ6-F1
#
_cell.length_a   1.000
_cell.length_b   1.000
_cell.length_c   1.000
_cell.angle_alpha   90.00
_cell.angle_beta   90.00
_cell.angle_gamma   90.00
#
_symmetry.space_group_name_H-M   'P 1'
#
loop_
_entity.id
_entity.type
_entity.pdbx_description
1 polymer ?
#
loop_
_entity_poly.entity_id
_entity_poly.type
_entity_poly.pdbx_seq_one_letter_code
_entity_poly.pdbx_strand_id
1 'polypeptide(L)'
;MQGVVEALIANAVNGDVVAQKAVIALRVAPRKDNVLPVQLPLLGSAADVTFCALAVTSEVLRGKLTPSEGQAVLDLLAGVAKIAEAGEIAERLAVLEKLALKSAAAGKLSWGDL
;
A
#
# COMPACT_ATOMS: atom_id res chain seq x y z
N MET A 1 11.22 10.02 38.10
CA MET A 1 11.63 9.25 36.90
C MET A 1 12.77 8.28 37.19
N GLN A 2 13.86 8.68 37.86
CA GLN A 2 15.01 7.78 38.19
C GLN A 2 14.63 6.48 38.90
N GLY A 3 13.83 6.52 39.97
CA GLY A 3 13.44 5.30 40.70
C GLY A 3 12.62 4.29 39.88
N VAL A 4 11.89 4.74 38.85
CA VAL A 4 11.16 3.84 37.94
C VAL A 4 12.14 3.10 37.01
N VAL A 5 13.17 3.79 36.54
CA VAL A 5 14.21 3.20 35.68
C VAL A 5 15.03 2.18 36.46
N GLU A 6 15.40 2.48 37.70
CA GLU A 6 16.15 1.57 38.57
C GLU A 6 15.34 0.30 38.90
N ALA A 7 14.06 0.45 39.24
CA ALA A 7 13.16 -0.68 39.47
C ALA A 7 12.99 -1.54 38.21
N LEU A 8 12.86 -0.89 37.04
CA LEU A 8 12.76 -1.59 35.76
C LEU A 8 14.03 -2.40 35.46
N ILE A 9 15.21 -1.84 35.69
CA ILE A 9 16.48 -2.54 35.48
C ILE A 9 16.62 -3.71 36.45
N ALA A 10 16.29 -3.51 37.73
CA ALA A 10 16.35 -4.58 38.73
C ALA A 10 15.43 -5.76 38.35
N ASN A 11 14.20 -5.47 37.94
CA ASN A 11 13.26 -6.50 37.48
C ASN A 11 13.77 -7.21 36.21
N ALA A 12 14.35 -6.48 35.26
CA ALA A 12 14.92 -7.06 34.05
C ALA A 12 16.08 -8.03 34.35
N VAL A 13 16.97 -7.66 35.28
CA VAL A 13 18.08 -8.52 35.72
C VAL A 13 17.55 -9.78 36.42
N ASN A 14 16.44 -9.69 37.14
CA ASN A 14 15.79 -10.81 37.81
C ASN A 14 14.97 -11.72 36.88
N GLY A 15 14.99 -11.48 35.56
CA GLY A 15 14.34 -12.37 34.58
C GLY A 15 12.92 -11.96 34.18
N ASP A 16 12.44 -10.78 34.59
CA ASP A 16 11.17 -10.26 34.09
C ASP A 16 11.30 -9.91 32.59
N VAL A 17 10.70 -10.76 31.75
CA VAL A 17 10.74 -10.64 30.29
C VAL A 17 10.12 -9.31 29.80
N VAL A 18 9.13 -8.77 30.50
CA VAL A 18 8.51 -7.48 30.14
C VAL A 18 9.49 -6.35 30.42
N ALA A 19 10.12 -6.36 31.60
CA ALA A 19 11.13 -5.38 31.96
C ALA A 19 12.37 -5.47 31.04
N GLN A 20 12.81 -6.67 30.68
CA GLN A 20 13.90 -6.89 29.73
C GLN A 20 13.58 -6.31 28.35
N LYS A 21 12.38 -6.58 27.81
CA LYS A 21 11.94 -6.00 26.53
C LYS A 21 11.91 -4.48 26.59
N ALA A 22 11.43 -3.90 27.68
CA ALA A 22 11.39 -2.45 27.86
C ALA A 22 12.80 -1.83 27.90
N VAL A 23 13.74 -2.42 28.66
CA VAL A 23 15.14 -1.96 28.72
C VAL A 23 15.81 -2.03 27.35
N ILE A 24 15.60 -3.13 26.60
CA ILE A 24 16.13 -3.27 25.23
C ILE A 24 15.54 -2.22 24.30
N ALA A 25 14.22 -2.02 24.32
CA ALA A 25 13.54 -1.04 23.47
C ALA A 25 13.97 0.41 23.76
N LEU A 26 14.33 0.72 25.02
CA LEU A 26 14.85 2.03 25.42
C LEU A 26 16.30 2.28 24.97
N ARG A 27 17.07 1.22 24.71
CA ARG A 27 18.51 1.31 24.38
C ARG A 27 18.83 1.07 22.92
N VAL A 28 18.02 0.26 22.25
CA VAL A 28 18.14 -0.03 20.83
C VAL A 28 17.13 0.85 20.11
N ALA A 29 17.61 1.83 19.35
CA ALA A 29 16.74 2.60 18.45
C ALA A 29 15.97 1.61 17.56
N PRO A 30 14.67 1.86 17.30
CA PRO A 30 13.93 1.02 16.37
C PRO A 30 14.71 0.97 15.05
N ARG A 31 14.86 -0.24 14.51
CA ARG A 31 15.58 -0.45 13.26
C ARG A 31 14.93 0.46 12.22
N LYS A 32 15.70 1.39 11.63
CA LYS A 32 15.21 2.17 10.49
C LYS A 32 14.80 1.19 9.41
N ASP A 33 13.65 1.42 8.80
CA ASP A 33 13.27 0.68 7.61
C ASP A 33 14.36 0.86 6.55
N ASN A 34 14.80 -0.26 5.99
CA ASN A 34 15.76 -0.23 4.91
C ASN A 34 15.04 0.28 3.66
N VAL A 35 15.66 1.22 2.94
CA VAL A 35 15.18 1.60 1.61
C VAL A 35 15.34 0.38 0.72
N LEU A 36 14.22 -0.15 0.25
CA LEU A 36 14.21 -1.26 -0.68
C LEU A 36 14.37 -0.71 -2.11
N PRO A 37 15.47 -1.01 -2.82
CA PRO A 37 15.65 -0.59 -4.19
C PRO A 37 14.77 -1.44 -5.10
N VAL A 38 13.49 -1.10 -5.18
CA VAL A 38 12.55 -1.73 -6.12
C VAL A 38 12.59 -0.95 -7.42
N GLN A 39 13.04 -1.58 -8.49
CA GLN A 39 12.86 -1.06 -9.84
C GLN A 39 11.54 -1.59 -10.38
N LEU A 40 10.50 -0.75 -10.32
CA LEU A 40 9.22 -1.05 -10.96
C LEU A 40 9.23 -0.54 -12.41
N PRO A 41 8.62 -1.29 -13.35
CA PRO A 41 8.31 -0.75 -14.67
C PRO A 41 7.39 0.47 -14.56
N LEU A 42 7.38 1.30 -15.60
CA LEU A 42 6.47 2.46 -15.67
C LEU A 42 5.02 1.97 -15.66
N LEU A 43 4.19 2.51 -14.76
CA LEU A 43 2.77 2.18 -14.68
C LEU A 43 1.98 3.19 -15.53
N GLY A 44 1.38 2.73 -16.63
CA GLY A 44 0.55 3.56 -17.52
C GLY A 44 -0.95 3.26 -17.44
N SER A 45 -1.31 2.08 -16.94
CA SER A 45 -2.69 1.59 -16.86
C SER A 45 -2.88 0.67 -15.65
N ALA A 46 -4.14 0.40 -15.28
CA ALA A 46 -4.45 -0.59 -14.25
C ALA A 46 -3.91 -2.00 -14.60
N ALA A 47 -3.82 -2.34 -15.89
CA ALA A 47 -3.30 -3.63 -16.36
C ALA A 47 -1.79 -3.81 -16.08
N ASP A 48 -1.01 -2.72 -16.07
CA ASP A 48 0.43 -2.77 -15.80
C ASP A 48 0.72 -3.18 -14.35
N VAL A 49 -0.23 -2.95 -13.45
CA VAL A 49 -0.12 -3.32 -12.03
C VAL A 49 -0.03 -4.83 -11.87
N THR A 50 -0.76 -5.61 -12.69
CA THR A 50 -0.70 -7.08 -12.64
C THR A 50 0.68 -7.60 -13.02
N PHE A 51 1.29 -7.03 -14.06
CA PHE A 51 2.66 -7.39 -14.46
C PHE A 51 3.67 -7.08 -13.34
N CYS A 52 3.54 -5.90 -12.72
CA CYS A 52 4.38 -5.51 -11.60
C CYS A 52 4.21 -6.44 -10.39
N ALA A 53 2.97 -6.82 -10.08
CA ALA A 53 2.68 -7.74 -8.98
C ALA A 53 3.37 -9.10 -9.19
N LEU A 54 3.28 -9.67 -10.40
CA LEU A 54 3.97 -10.92 -10.74
C LEU A 54 5.49 -10.80 -10.63
N ALA A 55 6.07 -9.68 -11.07
CA ALA A 55 7.50 -9.42 -10.95
C ALA A 55 7.94 -9.38 -9.47
N VAL A 56 7.19 -8.67 -8.63
CA VAL A 56 7.45 -8.60 -7.17
C VAL A 56 7.36 -9.99 -6.54
N THR A 57 6.30 -10.75 -6.84
CA THR A 57 6.15 -12.12 -6.35
C THR A 57 7.30 -13.02 -6.78
N SER A 58 7.79 -12.89 -8.02
CA SER A 58 8.95 -13.66 -8.49
C SER A 58 10.22 -13.36 -7.69
N GLU A 59 10.48 -12.10 -7.36
CA GLU A 59 11.67 -11.73 -6.58
C GLU A 59 11.56 -12.18 -5.11
N VAL A 60 10.35 -12.26 -4.55
CA VAL A 60 10.11 -12.91 -3.24
C VAL A 60 10.44 -14.40 -3.31
N LEU A 61 9.95 -15.11 -4.33
CA LEU A 61 10.23 -16.55 -4.50
C LEU A 61 11.71 -16.84 -4.75
N ARG A 62 12.44 -15.90 -5.36
CA ARG A 62 13.90 -15.99 -5.55
C ARG A 62 14.71 -15.65 -4.29
N GLY A 63 14.05 -15.25 -3.20
CA GLY A 63 14.70 -14.87 -1.94
C GLY A 63 15.43 -13.53 -1.99
N LYS A 64 15.16 -12.69 -3.00
CA LYS A 64 15.72 -11.34 -3.09
C LYS A 64 14.90 -10.31 -2.33
N LEU A 65 13.61 -10.60 -2.11
CA LEU A 65 12.72 -9.85 -1.24
C LEU A 65 12.23 -10.77 -0.12
N THR A 66 12.09 -10.22 1.07
CA THR A 66 11.35 -10.89 2.15
C THR A 66 9.85 -10.88 1.85
N PRO A 67 9.07 -11.82 2.42
CA PRO A 67 7.61 -11.80 2.27
C PRO A 67 6.97 -10.49 2.75
N SER A 68 7.50 -9.90 3.82
CA SER A 68 7.05 -8.60 4.35
C SER A 68 7.31 -7.44 3.40
N GLU A 69 8.47 -7.41 2.76
CA GLU A 69 8.81 -6.40 1.74
C GLU A 69 7.94 -6.57 0.49
N GLY A 70 7.75 -7.81 0.03
CA GLY A 70 6.87 -8.10 -1.09
C GLY A 70 5.44 -7.64 -0.83
N GLN A 71 4.88 -7.95 0.34
CA GLN A 71 3.54 -7.51 0.73
C GLN A 71 3.42 -5.98 0.72
N ALA A 72 4.38 -5.27 1.32
CA ALA A 72 4.36 -3.81 1.36
C ALA A 72 4.34 -3.19 -0.04
N VAL A 73 5.10 -3.75 -0.99
CA VAL A 73 5.10 -3.27 -2.39
C VAL A 73 3.77 -3.60 -3.09
N LEU A 74 3.22 -4.80 -2.88
CA LEU A 74 1.94 -5.19 -3.46
C LEU A 74 0.79 -4.32 -2.95
N ASP A 75 0.81 -3.89 -1.70
CA ASP A 75 -0.19 -2.98 -1.12
C ASP A 75 -0.15 -1.60 -1.79
N LEU A 76 1.06 -1.08 -2.06
CA LEU A 76 1.24 0.17 -2.81
C LEU A 76 0.70 0.04 -4.24
N LEU A 77 1.03 -1.07 -4.92
CA LEU A 77 0.54 -1.37 -6.27
C LEU A 77 -0.99 -1.45 -6.31
N ALA A 78 -1.63 -2.08 -5.31
CA ALA A 78 -3.08 -2.13 -5.20
C ALA A 78 -3.71 -0.73 -5.02
N GLY A 79 -3.05 0.17 -4.30
CA GLY A 79 -3.45 1.58 -4.20
C GLY A 79 -3.40 2.29 -5.55
N VAL A 80 -2.32 2.08 -6.31
CA VAL A 80 -2.17 2.66 -7.66
C VAL A 80 -3.23 2.14 -8.63
N ALA A 81 -3.54 0.83 -8.60
CA ALA A 81 -4.61 0.25 -9.43
C ALA A 81 -5.95 0.94 -9.21
N LYS A 82 -6.35 1.12 -7.94
CA LYS A 82 -7.62 1.78 -7.60
C LYS A 82 -7.68 3.22 -8.13
N ILE A 83 -6.57 3.96 -8.07
CA ILE A 83 -6.49 5.32 -8.59
C ILE A 83 -6.62 5.32 -10.12
N ALA A 84 -5.93 4.42 -10.80
CA ALA A 84 -6.01 4.28 -12.26
C ALA A 84 -7.42 3.90 -12.73
N GLU A 85 -8.03 2.89 -12.10
CA GLU A 85 -9.41 2.45 -12.38
C GLU A 85 -10.41 3.59 -12.18
N ALA A 86 -10.29 4.35 -11.09
CA ALA A 86 -11.16 5.49 -10.83
C ALA A 86 -11.02 6.57 -11.92
N GLY A 87 -9.80 6.83 -12.39
CA GLY A 87 -9.52 7.74 -13.50
C GLY A 87 -10.17 7.28 -14.81
N GLU A 88 -9.99 6.01 -15.18
CA GLU A 88 -10.59 5.42 -16.38
C GLU A 88 -12.13 5.46 -16.34
N ILE A 89 -12.72 5.17 -15.18
CA ILE A 89 -14.18 5.25 -15.00
C ILE A 89 -14.66 6.69 -15.14
N ALA A 90 -13.98 7.66 -14.52
CA ALA A 90 -14.35 9.06 -14.61
C ALA A 90 -14.27 9.60 -16.05
N GLU A 91 -13.23 9.20 -16.81
CA GLU A 91 -13.08 9.57 -18.21
C GLU A 91 -14.23 9.00 -19.06
N ARG A 92 -14.51 7.70 -18.91
CA ARG A 92 -15.59 7.03 -19.65
C ARG A 92 -16.96 7.61 -19.30
N LEU A 93 -17.20 7.92 -18.03
CA LEU A 93 -18.44 8.53 -17.56
C LEU A 93 -18.62 9.91 -18.19
N ALA A 94 -17.59 10.76 -18.20
CA ALA A 94 -17.64 12.08 -18.82
C ALA A 94 -17.94 12.02 -20.33
N VAL A 95 -17.46 10.98 -21.04
CA VAL A 95 -17.82 10.76 -22.46
C VAL A 95 -19.30 10.40 -22.59
N LEU A 96 -19.80 9.47 -21.76
CA LEU A 96 -21.20 9.05 -21.78
C LEU A 96 -22.15 10.20 -21.44
N GLU A 97 -21.82 11.01 -20.42
CA GLU A 97 -22.60 12.19 -20.04
C GLU A 97 -22.69 13.21 -21.18
N LYS A 98 -21.58 13.47 -21.88
CA LYS A 98 -21.58 14.34 -23.08
C LYS A 98 -22.45 13.78 -24.20
N LEU A 99 -22.44 12.47 -24.41
CA LEU A 99 -23.27 11.83 -25.44
C LEU A 99 -24.76 11.87 -25.05
N ALA A 100 -25.09 11.63 -23.79
CA ALA A 100 -26.46 11.70 -23.27
C ALA A 100 -27.02 13.12 -23.37
N LEU A 101 -26.23 14.15 -23.06
CA LEU A 101 -26.65 15.55 -23.23
C LEU A 101 -26.90 15.89 -24.71
N LYS A 102 -26.04 15.42 -25.61
CA LYS A 102 -26.23 15.62 -27.06
C LYS A 102 -27.48 14.90 -27.59
N SER A 103 -27.76 13.68 -27.14
CA SER A 103 -28.93 12.92 -27.57
C SER A 103 -30.24 13.50 -27.01
N ALA A 104 -30.23 13.96 -25.76
CA ALA A 104 -31.35 14.69 -25.16
C ALA A 104 -31.63 16.00 -25.91
N ALA A 105 -30.59 16.78 -26.23
CA ALA A 105 -30.72 18.00 -27.03
C ALA A 105 -31.23 17.73 -28.46
N ALA A 106 -30.95 16.54 -29.01
CA ALA A 106 -31.46 16.11 -30.32
C ALA A 106 -32.89 15.53 -30.26
N GLY A 107 -33.55 15.53 -29.09
CA GLY A 107 -34.90 15.00 -28.91
C GLY A 107 -35.01 13.47 -29.03
N LYS A 108 -33.90 12.74 -28.93
CA LYS A 108 -33.82 11.29 -29.14
C LYS A 108 -33.77 10.46 -27.86
N LEU A 109 -33.83 11.08 -26.68
CA LEU A 109 -33.75 10.40 -25.38
C LEU A 109 -34.85 10.92 -24.45
N SER A 110 -35.85 10.09 -24.15
CA SER A 110 -36.82 10.32 -23.08
C SER A 110 -36.39 9.57 -21.83
N TRP A 111 -36.66 10.12 -20.64
CA TRP A 111 -36.40 9.44 -19.35
C TRP A 111 -37.17 8.12 -19.19
N GLY A 112 -38.11 7.82 -20.09
CA GLY A 112 -38.83 6.53 -20.16
C GLY A 112 -38.16 5.45 -21.00
N ASP A 113 -37.05 5.74 -21.69
CA ASP A 113 -36.34 4.79 -22.58
C ASP A 113 -35.09 4.14 -21.92
N LEU A 114 -34.79 4.47 -20.66
CA LEU A 114 -33.75 3.87 -19.82
C LEU A 114 -34.38 2.93 -18.80
#